data_AF-E3K6X4-F1
#
_entry.id   AF-E3K6X4-F1
#
_cell.length_a   1.000
_cell.length_b   1.000
_cell.length_c   1.000
_cell.angle_alpha   90.00
_cell.angle_beta   90.00
_cell.angle_gamma   90.00
#
_symmetry.space_group_name_H-M   'P 1'
#
loop_
_entity.id
_entity.type
_entity.pdbx_description
1 polymer ?
#
loop_
_entity_poly.entity_id
_entity_poly.type
_entity_poly.pdbx_seq_one_letter_code
_entity_poly.pdbx_strand_id
1 'polypeptide(L)'
;MASSVGNKLRLLSTPAGPTYSGLHRLITNKPTTTTIHSHYHPSTTSSFFNQPVHRHFSSSAMASTAFKKIKVQGKLVEIDGDEMTRIIWHRIREDLILPFLDIDLLYHDLSIQNRDATDDQITIDAAEAIKTHGVGVKCATITPDEARVKEFKLKKMWP
;
A
#
# COMPACT_ATOMS: atom_id res chain seq x y z
N MET A 1 6.54 -3.29 -51.55
CA MET A 1 5.50 -2.64 -50.72
C MET A 1 5.84 -2.86 -49.26
N ALA A 2 6.49 -1.89 -48.63
CA ALA A 2 6.78 -1.92 -47.19
C ALA A 2 6.46 -0.52 -46.65
N SER A 3 5.24 -0.36 -46.14
CA SER A 3 4.80 0.88 -45.52
C SER A 3 5.38 0.97 -44.11
N SER A 4 6.33 1.89 -43.94
CA SER A 4 6.80 2.36 -42.65
C SER A 4 5.76 3.33 -42.09
N VAL A 5 5.05 2.92 -41.04
CA VAL A 5 4.16 3.79 -40.26
C VAL A 5 4.87 4.09 -38.94
N GLY A 6 5.65 5.17 -38.93
CA GLY A 6 6.26 5.70 -37.72
C GLY A 6 5.23 6.41 -36.86
N ASN A 7 4.80 5.75 -35.78
CA ASN A 7 3.95 6.37 -34.75
C ASN A 7 4.83 7.27 -33.86
N LYS A 8 4.82 8.57 -34.15
CA LYS A 8 5.57 9.59 -33.41
C LYS A 8 4.80 9.93 -32.13
N LEU A 9 5.16 9.32 -30.99
CA LEU A 9 4.67 9.75 -29.68
C LEU A 9 5.09 11.20 -29.43
N ARG A 10 4.11 12.10 -29.29
CA ARG A 10 4.31 13.51 -28.98
C ARG A 10 4.22 13.67 -27.46
N LEU A 11 5.37 13.79 -26.78
CA LEU A 11 5.43 14.16 -25.37
C LEU A 11 4.95 15.61 -25.22
N LEU A 12 3.80 15.79 -24.57
CA LEU A 12 3.32 17.10 -24.12
C LEU A 12 4.02 17.43 -22.80
N SER A 13 4.94 18.40 -22.83
CA SER A 13 5.54 18.97 -21.63
C SER A 13 4.55 19.91 -20.93
N THR A 14 4.17 19.59 -19.69
CA THR A 14 3.44 20.50 -18.80
C THR A 14 4.44 21.32 -17.97
N PRO A 15 4.21 22.63 -17.74
CA PRO A 15 5.05 23.43 -16.86
C PRO A 15 4.71 23.21 -15.38
N ALA A 16 5.75 23.34 -14.54
CA ALA A 16 5.75 23.14 -13.09
C ALA A 16 4.79 24.07 -12.33
N GLY A 17 4.09 23.53 -11.33
CA GLY A 17 3.25 24.29 -10.40
C GLY A 17 4.04 24.96 -9.26
N PRO A 18 3.46 25.97 -8.58
CA PRO A 18 4.16 26.74 -7.55
C PRO A 18 4.22 25.99 -6.21
N THR A 19 5.35 26.17 -5.52
CA THR A 19 5.66 25.64 -4.19
C THR A 19 4.90 26.39 -3.08
N TYR A 20 4.09 25.68 -2.29
CA TYR A 20 3.51 26.20 -1.06
C TYR A 20 4.52 26.10 0.09
N SER A 21 5.02 27.24 0.56
CA SER A 21 5.74 27.36 1.83
C SER A 21 4.87 28.17 2.80
N GLY A 22 4.43 27.54 3.89
CA GLY A 22 3.70 28.27 4.93
C GLY A 22 2.73 27.43 5.75
N LEU A 23 3.24 26.56 6.63
CA LEU A 23 2.48 26.09 7.79
C LEU A 23 3.42 25.99 9.00
N HIS A 24 3.56 27.09 9.72
CA HIS A 24 4.22 27.13 11.03
C HIS A 24 3.15 27.16 12.13
N ARG A 25 2.94 25.99 12.75
CA ARG A 25 2.73 25.74 14.19
C ARG A 25 1.91 26.77 14.99
N LEU A 26 0.69 26.37 15.43
CA LEU A 26 0.11 26.78 16.72
C LEU A 26 -0.99 25.78 17.16
N ILE A 27 -0.67 24.79 18.01
CA ILE A 27 -1.64 24.17 18.93
C ILE A 27 -0.89 23.78 20.21
N THR A 28 -1.04 24.59 21.27
CA THR A 28 -0.75 24.15 22.65
C THR A 28 -1.88 24.65 23.54
N ASN A 29 -2.85 23.79 23.85
CA ASN A 29 -3.78 24.02 24.96
C ASN A 29 -3.77 22.77 25.85
N LYS A 30 -3.16 22.89 27.04
CA LYS A 30 -3.28 21.91 28.13
C LYS A 30 -4.60 22.16 28.89
N PRO A 31 -5.33 21.14 29.32
CA PRO A 31 -6.56 21.32 30.10
C PRO A 31 -6.24 21.56 31.59
N THR A 32 -6.86 22.59 32.15
CA THR A 32 -6.83 22.95 33.58
C THR A 32 -7.88 22.14 34.35
N THR A 33 -7.46 21.43 35.40
CA THR A 33 -8.33 20.68 36.32
C THR A 33 -8.94 21.61 37.36
N THR A 34 -10.27 21.75 37.36
CA THR A 34 -11.02 22.45 38.42
C THR A 34 -11.52 21.44 39.45
N THR A 35 -11.03 21.56 40.68
CA THR A 35 -11.46 20.78 41.85
C THR A 35 -12.80 21.30 42.37
N ILE A 36 -13.82 20.44 42.47
CA ILE A 36 -15.11 20.77 43.12
C ILE A 36 -15.07 20.24 44.56
N HIS A 37 -15.23 21.13 45.54
CA HIS A 37 -15.44 20.80 46.95
C HIS A 37 -16.88 20.36 47.17
N SER A 38 -17.08 19.14 47.69
CA SER A 38 -18.41 18.63 48.09
C SER A 38 -18.57 18.77 49.61
N HIS A 39 -19.57 19.55 50.04
CA HIS A 39 -20.02 19.62 51.43
C HIS A 39 -20.89 18.40 51.75
N TYR A 40 -20.46 17.64 52.75
CA TYR A 40 -21.16 16.45 53.25
C TYR A 40 -22.19 16.85 54.32
N HIS A 41 -23.43 16.39 54.17
CA HIS A 41 -24.45 16.43 55.23
C HIS A 41 -25.06 15.03 55.38
N PRO A 42 -25.09 14.43 56.58
CA PRO A 42 -25.67 13.09 56.76
C PRO A 42 -27.14 13.19 57.17
N SER A 43 -27.99 12.35 56.59
CA SER A 43 -29.30 12.02 57.16
C SER A 43 -29.72 10.61 56.78
N THR A 44 -29.75 9.76 57.82
CA THR A 44 -30.77 8.75 58.16
C THR A 44 -31.15 7.63 57.18
N THR A 45 -30.82 6.42 57.65
CA THR A 45 -31.40 5.08 57.45
C THR A 45 -32.82 4.97 56.87
N SER A 46 -32.98 4.09 55.88
CA SER A 46 -34.03 3.06 55.87
C SER A 46 -33.67 1.91 54.92
N SER A 47 -33.74 0.69 55.42
CA SER A 47 -33.60 -0.58 54.70
C SER A 47 -34.82 -0.87 53.83
N PHE A 48 -34.65 -0.95 52.51
CA PHE A 48 -35.64 -1.55 51.61
C PHE A 48 -34.98 -2.27 50.42
N PHE A 49 -35.27 -3.57 50.35
CA PHE A 49 -35.35 -4.41 49.16
C PHE A 49 -34.11 -4.57 48.25
N ASN A 50 -33.42 -5.70 48.44
CA ASN A 50 -32.47 -6.25 47.48
C ASN A 50 -33.25 -6.84 46.29
N GLN A 51 -33.22 -6.17 45.13
CA GLN A 51 -33.64 -6.76 43.85
C GLN A 51 -32.40 -6.92 42.97
N PRO A 52 -32.12 -8.13 42.43
CA PRO A 52 -31.01 -8.31 41.51
C PRO A 52 -31.39 -7.63 40.18
N VAL A 53 -30.75 -6.50 39.89
CA VAL A 53 -30.78 -5.94 38.54
C VAL A 53 -30.00 -6.88 37.62
N HIS A 54 -30.70 -7.83 37.00
CA HIS A 54 -30.18 -8.55 35.83
C HIS A 54 -29.98 -7.52 34.71
N ARG A 55 -28.78 -6.92 34.68
CA ARG A 55 -28.30 -6.14 33.54
C ARG A 55 -28.21 -7.10 32.37
N HIS A 56 -29.25 -7.15 31.55
CA HIS A 56 -29.13 -7.63 30.18
C HIS A 56 -28.18 -6.67 29.48
N PHE A 57 -26.90 -6.99 29.52
CA PHE A 57 -25.92 -6.41 28.61
C PHE A 57 -26.25 -7.04 27.25
N SER A 58 -27.21 -6.45 26.53
CA SER A 58 -27.38 -6.76 25.11
C SER A 58 -26.11 -6.30 24.42
N SER A 59 -25.13 -7.20 24.34
CA SER A 59 -24.04 -7.08 23.37
C SER A 59 -24.71 -7.26 22.02
N SER A 60 -25.20 -6.17 21.42
CA SER A 60 -25.29 -6.11 19.98
C SER A 60 -23.86 -6.26 19.51
N ALA A 61 -23.43 -7.49 19.25
CA ALA A 61 -22.25 -7.74 18.46
C ALA A 61 -22.51 -6.96 17.17
N MET A 62 -21.86 -5.81 17.04
CA MET A 62 -21.78 -5.08 15.79
C MET A 62 -21.12 -6.08 14.85
N ALA A 63 -21.93 -6.82 14.10
CA ALA A 63 -21.43 -7.59 12.98
C ALA A 63 -20.78 -6.56 12.09
N SER A 64 -19.44 -6.48 12.13
CA SER A 64 -18.72 -5.74 11.12
C SER A 64 -19.20 -6.35 9.82
N THR A 65 -19.91 -5.58 9.01
CA THR A 65 -20.26 -6.00 7.67
C THR A 65 -18.93 -6.15 6.95
N ALA A 66 -18.35 -7.35 7.02
CA ALA A 66 -17.03 -7.62 6.50
C ALA A 66 -17.10 -7.28 5.02
N PHE A 67 -16.31 -6.30 4.59
CA PHE A 67 -16.26 -5.90 3.19
C PHE A 67 -15.94 -7.15 2.37
N LYS A 68 -16.90 -7.58 1.56
CA LYS A 68 -16.71 -8.76 0.71
C LYS A 68 -15.81 -8.34 -0.45
N LYS A 69 -14.59 -8.87 -0.46
CA LYS A 69 -13.62 -8.63 -1.53
C LYS A 69 -14.22 -8.96 -2.90
N ILE A 70 -13.85 -8.19 -3.91
CA ILE A 70 -14.21 -8.43 -5.30
C ILE A 70 -13.37 -9.60 -5.80
N LYS A 71 -14.03 -10.65 -6.28
CA LYS A 71 -13.35 -11.80 -6.88
C LYS A 71 -12.87 -11.45 -8.29
N VAL A 72 -11.58 -11.55 -8.52
CA VAL A 72 -10.98 -11.36 -9.84
C VAL A 72 -10.85 -12.72 -10.53
N GLN A 73 -11.27 -12.81 -11.78
CA GLN A 73 -11.11 -14.03 -12.58
C GLN A 73 -9.75 -14.02 -13.29
N GLY A 74 -9.06 -15.16 -13.27
CA GLY A 74 -7.74 -15.30 -13.85
C GLY A 74 -6.62 -14.86 -12.91
N LYS A 75 -5.39 -14.87 -13.43
CA LYS A 75 -4.18 -14.51 -12.68
C LYS A 75 -3.58 -13.24 -13.25
N LEU A 76 -3.04 -12.39 -12.38
CA LEU A 76 -2.31 -11.19 -12.78
C LEU A 76 -0.81 -11.44 -12.58
N VAL A 77 -0.01 -11.19 -13.61
CA VAL A 77 1.45 -11.26 -13.47
C VAL A 77 1.95 -9.98 -12.81
N GLU A 78 2.55 -10.12 -11.63
CA GLU A 78 3.14 -9.03 -10.88
C GLU A 78 4.65 -9.04 -11.08
N ILE A 79 5.18 -7.93 -11.60
CA ILE A 79 6.62 -7.75 -11.86
C ILE A 79 7.12 -6.65 -10.92
N ASP A 80 7.86 -7.06 -9.90
CA ASP A 80 8.45 -6.14 -8.92
C ASP A 80 9.70 -5.45 -9.48
N GLY A 81 10.12 -4.37 -8.82
CA GLY A 81 11.14 -3.47 -9.33
C GLY A 81 12.21 -3.12 -8.31
N ASP A 82 12.76 -1.91 -8.45
CA ASP A 82 13.91 -1.44 -7.68
C ASP A 82 13.59 -0.22 -6.81
N GLU A 83 14.51 0.05 -5.87
CA GLU A 83 14.61 1.28 -5.07
C GLU A 83 13.26 1.72 -4.44
N MET A 84 12.94 3.02 -4.53
CA MET A 84 11.75 3.60 -3.91
C MET A 84 10.46 3.10 -4.55
N THR A 85 10.48 2.75 -5.83
CA THR A 85 9.29 2.27 -6.53
C THR A 85 8.85 0.91 -6.02
N ARG A 86 9.77 0.01 -5.66
CA ARG A 86 9.46 -1.26 -4.98
C ARG A 86 8.71 -1.05 -3.67
N ILE A 87 9.18 -0.12 -2.84
CA ILE A 87 8.56 0.18 -1.54
C ILE A 87 7.16 0.79 -1.73
N ILE A 88 7.02 1.73 -2.65
CA ILE A 88 5.72 2.35 -2.97
C ILE A 88 4.76 1.29 -3.52
N TRP A 89 5.22 0.42 -4.41
CA TRP A 89 4.42 -0.65 -5.00
C TRP A 89 3.88 -1.61 -3.93
N HIS A 90 4.72 -2.06 -2.99
CA HIS A 90 4.27 -2.87 -1.87
C HIS A 90 3.17 -2.17 -1.06
N ARG A 91 3.31 -0.89 -0.74
CA ARG A 91 2.26 -0.14 -0.02
C ARG A 91 0.96 -0.04 -0.82
N ILE A 92 1.04 0.25 -2.12
CA ILE A 92 -0.15 0.29 -2.98
C ILE A 92 -0.85 -1.07 -2.97
N ARG A 93 -0.09 -2.16 -3.12
CA ARG A 93 -0.64 -3.52 -3.14
C ARG A 93 -1.31 -3.87 -1.81
N GLU A 94 -0.63 -3.67 -0.68
CA GLU A 94 -1.14 -4.04 0.65
C GLU A 94 -2.29 -3.14 1.14
N ASP A 95 -2.23 -1.84 0.88
CA ASP A 95 -3.19 -0.89 1.44
C ASP A 95 -4.38 -0.62 0.51
N LEU A 96 -4.16 -0.68 -0.82
CA LEU A 96 -5.14 -0.22 -1.81
C LEU A 96 -5.67 -1.31 -2.74
N ILE A 97 -5.04 -2.50 -2.78
CA ILE A 97 -5.45 -3.60 -3.66
C ILE A 97 -5.96 -4.80 -2.87
N LEU A 98 -5.10 -5.45 -2.09
CA LEU A 98 -5.41 -6.69 -1.38
C LEU A 98 -6.54 -6.60 -0.34
N PRO A 99 -6.83 -5.45 0.30
CA PRO A 99 -7.99 -5.34 1.19
C PRO A 99 -9.32 -5.43 0.43
N PHE A 100 -9.32 -5.11 -0.86
CA PHE A 100 -10.53 -4.97 -1.67
C PHE A 100 -10.68 -6.06 -2.74
N LEU A 101 -9.59 -6.68 -3.19
CA LEU A 101 -9.59 -7.71 -4.23
C LEU A 101 -9.15 -9.08 -3.69
N ASP A 102 -9.89 -10.12 -4.09
CA ASP A 102 -9.50 -11.52 -4.01
C ASP A 102 -8.92 -11.89 -5.38
N ILE A 103 -7.60 -11.82 -5.51
CA ILE A 103 -6.85 -11.90 -6.77
C ILE A 103 -5.61 -12.79 -6.61
N ASP A 104 -5.38 -13.65 -7.60
CA ASP A 104 -4.16 -14.47 -7.69
C ASP A 104 -3.04 -13.69 -8.39
N LEU A 105 -1.96 -13.40 -7.66
CA LEU A 105 -0.78 -12.70 -8.17
C LEU A 105 0.34 -13.70 -8.47
N LEU A 106 0.82 -13.69 -9.72
CA LEU A 106 2.01 -14.42 -10.15
C LEU A 106 3.22 -13.51 -10.06
N TYR A 107 3.90 -13.59 -8.92
CA TYR A 107 4.97 -12.69 -8.55
C TYR A 107 6.31 -13.05 -9.21
N HIS A 108 6.96 -12.05 -9.80
CA HIS A 108 8.30 -12.13 -10.39
C HIS A 108 9.13 -10.94 -9.88
N ASP A 109 10.25 -11.21 -9.23
CA ASP A 109 11.15 -10.17 -8.70
C ASP A 109 12.17 -9.77 -9.77
N LEU A 110 11.98 -8.60 -10.41
CA LEU A 110 12.92 -8.08 -11.40
C LEU A 110 13.85 -7.02 -10.80
N SER A 111 14.09 -7.04 -9.48
CA SER A 111 15.17 -6.24 -8.89
C SER A 111 16.50 -6.54 -9.56
N ILE A 112 17.36 -5.53 -9.63
CA ILE A 112 18.63 -5.64 -10.35
C ILE A 112 19.52 -6.78 -9.79
N GLN A 113 19.44 -7.05 -8.49
CA GLN A 113 20.17 -8.17 -7.89
C GLN A 113 19.61 -9.52 -8.31
N ASN A 114 18.28 -9.68 -8.42
CA ASN A 114 17.70 -10.96 -8.83
C ASN A 114 17.88 -11.21 -10.33
N ARG A 115 17.78 -10.15 -11.14
CA ARG A 115 18.16 -10.19 -12.56
C ARG A 115 19.62 -10.62 -12.71
N ASP A 116 20.54 -10.04 -11.95
CA ASP A 116 21.95 -10.45 -11.98
C ASP A 116 22.17 -11.90 -11.51
N ALA A 117 21.53 -12.30 -10.41
CA ALA A 117 21.63 -13.64 -9.86
C ALA A 117 21.16 -14.73 -10.85
N THR A 118 20.10 -14.45 -11.60
CA THR A 118 19.45 -15.38 -12.55
C THR A 118 19.95 -15.25 -13.98
N ASP A 119 21.02 -14.48 -14.21
CA ASP A 119 21.50 -14.15 -15.56
C ASP A 119 20.40 -13.56 -16.48
N ASP A 120 19.53 -12.78 -15.87
CA ASP A 120 18.34 -12.12 -16.42
C ASP A 120 17.23 -13.07 -16.92
N GLN A 121 17.30 -14.36 -16.56
CA GLN A 121 16.27 -15.34 -16.89
C GLN A 121 14.91 -14.97 -16.27
N ILE A 122 14.88 -14.37 -15.08
CA ILE A 122 13.63 -13.94 -14.44
C ILE A 122 12.83 -12.93 -15.28
N THR A 123 13.51 -12.12 -16.10
CA THR A 123 12.86 -11.16 -17.00
C THR A 123 12.16 -11.89 -18.16
N ILE A 124 12.76 -12.96 -18.67
CA ILE A 124 12.18 -13.82 -19.70
C ILE A 124 10.98 -14.57 -19.14
N ASP A 125 11.13 -15.19 -17.97
CA ASP A 125 10.07 -15.96 -17.30
C ASP A 125 8.84 -15.07 -17.04
N ALA A 126 9.06 -13.83 -16.60
CA ALA A 126 7.98 -12.86 -16.41
C ALA A 126 7.27 -12.51 -17.73
N ALA A 127 8.02 -12.35 -18.83
CA ALA A 127 7.45 -12.09 -20.15
C ALA A 127 6.64 -13.29 -20.68
N GLU A 128 7.11 -14.52 -20.44
CA GLU A 128 6.37 -15.75 -20.77
C GLU A 128 5.11 -15.91 -19.93
N ALA A 129 5.15 -15.56 -18.65
CA ALA A 129 3.98 -15.53 -17.79
C ALA A 129 2.94 -14.52 -18.30
N ILE A 130 3.37 -13.31 -18.70
CA ILE A 130 2.46 -12.31 -19.30
C ILE A 130 1.85 -12.88 -20.60
N LYS A 131 2.67 -13.48 -21.47
CA LYS A 131 2.18 -14.08 -22.71
C LYS A 131 1.11 -15.15 -22.45
N THR A 132 1.25 -15.91 -21.36
CA THR A 132 0.33 -16.98 -20.96
C THR A 132 -0.96 -16.44 -20.33
N HIS A 133 -0.87 -15.41 -19.48
CA HIS A 133 -2.00 -14.90 -18.69
C HIS A 133 -2.64 -13.62 -19.26
N GLY A 134 -2.01 -12.99 -20.25
CA GLY A 134 -2.51 -11.85 -21.01
C GLY A 134 -2.34 -10.48 -20.31
N VAL A 135 -2.26 -10.44 -18.98
CA VAL A 135 -2.18 -9.19 -18.22
C VAL A 135 -1.02 -9.22 -17.24
N GLY A 136 -0.20 -8.16 -17.26
CA GLY A 136 0.86 -7.93 -16.28
C GLY A 136 0.87 -6.50 -15.78
N VAL A 137 1.34 -6.32 -14.55
CA VAL A 137 1.63 -5.02 -13.94
C VAL A 137 3.11 -4.97 -13.59
N LYS A 138 3.79 -3.88 -13.99
CA LYS A 138 5.24 -3.76 -13.86
C LYS A 138 5.63 -2.52 -13.05
N CYS A 139 6.44 -2.75 -12.02
CA CYS A 139 7.15 -1.71 -11.28
C CYS A 139 8.41 -1.25 -12.04
N ALA A 140 8.91 -0.05 -11.73
CA ALA A 140 10.10 0.49 -12.38
C ALA A 140 11.35 -0.28 -11.94
N THR A 141 12.22 -0.57 -12.91
CA THR A 141 13.45 -1.36 -12.73
C THR A 141 14.65 -0.54 -13.17
N ILE A 142 15.80 -0.76 -12.54
CA ILE A 142 17.06 -0.17 -12.95
C ILE A 142 17.49 -0.79 -14.29
N THR A 143 17.78 0.06 -15.28
CA THR A 143 18.64 -0.31 -16.42
C THR A 143 20.05 0.14 -16.05
N PRO A 144 20.97 -0.78 -15.71
CA PRO A 144 22.26 -0.40 -15.16
C PRO A 144 23.13 0.28 -16.21
N ASP A 145 23.85 1.33 -15.81
CA ASP A 145 25.00 1.89 -16.54
C ASP A 145 26.30 1.44 -15.86
N GLU A 146 27.47 1.94 -16.29
CA GLU A 146 28.75 1.57 -15.69
C GLU A 146 28.85 1.95 -14.20
N ALA A 147 28.16 3.01 -13.76
CA ALA A 147 28.14 3.42 -12.37
C ALA A 147 27.32 2.43 -11.54
N ARG A 148 26.13 2.04 -12.02
CA ARG A 148 25.26 1.07 -11.34
C ARG A 148 25.85 -0.34 -11.35
N VAL A 149 26.57 -0.76 -12.40
CA VAL A 149 27.33 -2.02 -12.40
C VAL A 149 28.33 -2.05 -11.25
N LYS A 150 29.03 -0.93 -10.98
CA LYS A 150 29.98 -0.83 -9.87
C LYS A 150 29.29 -0.74 -8.51
N GLU A 151 28.22 0.05 -8.41
CA GLU A 151 27.45 0.23 -7.18
C GLU A 151 26.91 -1.11 -6.66
N PHE A 152 26.27 -1.88 -7.53
CA PHE A 152 25.62 -3.14 -7.18
C PHE A 152 26.52 -4.37 -7.38
N LYS A 153 27.75 -4.19 -7.89
CA LYS A 153 28.71 -5.26 -8.20
C LYS A 153 28.13 -6.33 -9.15
N LEU A 154 27.47 -5.86 -10.20
CA LEU A 154 26.80 -6.73 -11.17
C LEU A 154 27.81 -7.47 -12.04
N LYS A 155 27.45 -8.67 -12.50
CA LYS A 155 28.24 -9.47 -13.46
C LYS A 155 28.45 -8.73 -14.78
N LYS A 156 27.42 -8.01 -15.25
CA LYS A 156 27.43 -7.25 -16.50
C LYS A 156 26.34 -6.18 -16.51
N MET A 157 26.34 -5.37 -17.57
CA MET A 157 25.28 -4.40 -17.87
C MET A 157 24.09 -5.14 -18.49
N TRP A 158 23.07 -5.45 -17.68
CA TRP A 158 21.85 -6.13 -18.13
C TRP A 158 20.92 -5.19 -18.93
N PRO A 159 20.16 -5.71 -19.91
CA PRO A 159 19.31 -4.90 -20.80
C PRO A 159 18.08 -4.25 -20.15
#